data_AF-A0A2D8RKK8-F1
#
_entry.id   AF-A0A2D8RKK8-F1
#
_cell.length_a   1.000
_cell.length_b   1.000
_cell.length_c   1.000
_cell.angle_alpha   90.00
_cell.angle_beta   90.00
_cell.angle_gamma   90.00
#
_symmetry.space_group_name_H-M   'P 1'
#
loop_
_entity.id
_entity.type
_entity.pdbx_description
1 polymer ?
#
loop_
_entity_poly.entity_id
_entity_poly.type
_entity_poly.pdbx_seq_one_letter_code
_entity_poly.pdbx_strand_id
1 'polypeptide(L)'
;MSQTRGDELDGIWLILCRWALLSPLAGAAIFSARAQDPLPTINLQETDRISIFAEKAGQRNYAERFAESVYEAAYATTGESAGKGLVIMGNFDQPHPIVLVKQYMDIADSTEGLVNGPLFESIMGKAMKDWEEADQSMQDEIGMDIESIAYVIPMPLQPALLNLYLAAREEGFDEAKVAERYSTLKPMEVRFGDFEQYGWVIYLPPKNAIDRAIKDVLPNVMKKEKMGFFKRSMVKGAVFTFKPVIRDAMEGVRKSLLYESILKATSDLGEEDIEELKGAYMGALMPRGRVIPRDKDKKSVKAVEAKLAEIKQYQSNPYVAPTEVLEDLPETIASLVGDYRGKEDGRLNVFIEDDQLFMKEYNRDAVRLWAVSDSLFTTEDRQKTIEFVVEDDGSCREGTLRGPRLRMSIYRRD
;
A
#
# COMPACT_ATOMS: atom_id res chain seq x y z
N MET A 1 -23.37 26.36 10.89
CA MET A 1 -23.21 26.34 9.41
C MET A 1 -21.80 26.01 8.93
N SER A 2 -20.75 26.01 9.77
CA SER A 2 -19.40 25.57 9.38
C SER A 2 -19.16 24.06 9.53
N GLN A 3 -19.62 23.44 10.63
CA GLN A 3 -19.33 22.03 10.95
C GLN A 3 -19.81 21.04 9.87
N THR A 4 -21.05 21.15 9.38
CA THR A 4 -21.62 20.24 8.37
C THR A 4 -20.96 20.30 6.97
N ARG A 5 -19.87 21.07 6.81
CA ARG A 5 -18.98 21.03 5.63
C ARG A 5 -17.67 20.29 5.89
N GLY A 6 -17.33 19.97 7.14
CA GLY A 6 -16.26 19.05 7.48
C GLY A 6 -16.69 17.63 7.16
N ASP A 7 -17.77 17.18 7.79
CA ASP A 7 -18.28 15.80 7.72
C ASP A 7 -18.47 15.27 6.27
N GLU A 8 -19.03 16.08 5.35
CA GLU A 8 -19.16 15.72 3.91
C GLU A 8 -17.80 15.63 3.17
N LEU A 9 -16.80 16.40 3.58
CA LEU A 9 -15.45 16.36 3.00
C LEU A 9 -14.60 15.25 3.61
N ASP A 10 -14.73 14.99 4.90
CA ASP A 10 -14.07 13.88 5.59
C ASP A 10 -14.59 12.53 5.08
N GLY A 11 -15.86 12.44 4.66
CA GLY A 11 -16.36 11.28 3.91
C GLY A 11 -15.65 11.06 2.57
N ILE A 12 -15.45 12.11 1.76
CA ILE A 12 -14.70 12.02 0.49
C ILE A 12 -13.21 11.71 0.76
N TRP A 13 -12.63 12.25 1.82
CA TRP A 13 -11.25 11.97 2.21
C TRP A 13 -11.08 10.53 2.71
N LEU A 14 -12.02 10.02 3.51
CA LEU A 14 -12.03 8.62 3.95
C LEU A 14 -12.14 7.69 2.74
N ILE A 15 -13.00 7.97 1.77
CA ILE A 15 -13.07 7.20 0.52
C ILE A 15 -11.71 7.22 -0.20
N LEU A 16 -11.09 8.40 -0.38
CA LEU A 16 -9.81 8.51 -1.10
C LEU A 16 -8.62 7.88 -0.34
N CYS A 17 -8.58 7.96 0.98
CA CYS A 17 -7.54 7.31 1.81
C CYS A 17 -7.73 5.80 1.89
N ARG A 18 -8.97 5.31 2.05
CA ARG A 18 -9.30 3.89 2.07
C ARG A 18 -9.01 3.25 0.72
N TRP A 19 -9.36 3.92 -0.37
CA TRP A 19 -8.97 3.56 -1.75
C TRP A 19 -7.45 3.44 -1.95
N ALA A 20 -6.66 4.36 -1.40
CA ALA A 20 -5.19 4.30 -1.47
C ALA A 20 -4.55 3.19 -0.60
N LEU A 21 -5.28 2.65 0.38
CA LEU A 21 -4.81 1.62 1.32
C LEU A 21 -5.28 0.20 0.98
N LEU A 22 -6.18 0.03 0.00
CA LEU A 22 -6.82 -1.25 -0.34
C LEU A 22 -6.29 -1.93 -1.61
N SER A 23 -5.20 -1.45 -2.21
CA SER A 23 -4.65 -2.06 -3.44
C SER A 23 -3.65 -3.18 -3.11
N PRO A 24 -3.93 -4.48 -3.39
CA PRO A 24 -3.07 -5.59 -2.95
C PRO A 24 -1.95 -5.95 -3.94
N LEU A 25 -1.87 -5.23 -5.06
CA LEU A 25 -1.19 -5.59 -6.32
C LEU A 25 0.37 -5.71 -6.31
N ALA A 26 1.01 -5.80 -5.14
CA ALA A 26 2.46 -5.64 -4.99
C ALA A 26 3.15 -6.76 -4.20
N GLY A 27 3.39 -7.92 -4.82
CA GLY A 27 4.34 -8.92 -4.30
C GLY A 27 4.30 -10.32 -4.94
N ALA A 28 5.36 -10.71 -5.68
CA ALA A 28 5.74 -12.10 -5.99
C ALA A 28 7.13 -12.25 -6.68
N ALA A 29 8.07 -12.96 -6.04
CA ALA A 29 9.17 -13.80 -6.57
C ALA A 29 10.28 -13.24 -7.53
N ILE A 30 11.42 -13.97 -7.61
CA ILE A 30 12.73 -13.52 -8.14
C ILE A 30 13.51 -14.66 -8.86
N PHE A 31 13.96 -14.39 -10.11
CA PHE A 31 15.15 -14.87 -10.87
C PHE A 31 15.52 -16.40 -10.97
N SER A 32 16.18 -16.93 -12.02
CA SER A 32 16.96 -16.42 -13.20
C SER A 32 16.97 -17.50 -14.33
N ALA A 33 17.71 -17.52 -15.47
CA ALA A 33 18.81 -16.71 -16.05
C ALA A 33 19.04 -17.02 -17.57
N ARG A 34 20.05 -16.33 -18.17
CA ARG A 34 20.85 -16.66 -19.38
C ARG A 34 20.35 -16.09 -20.73
N ALA A 35 21.28 -15.86 -21.67
CA ALA A 35 21.35 -14.60 -22.44
C ALA A 35 21.63 -14.74 -23.96
N GLN A 36 21.84 -13.58 -24.63
CA GLN A 36 22.00 -13.29 -26.08
C GLN A 36 20.64 -12.98 -26.77
N ASP A 37 20.47 -11.96 -27.64
CA ASP A 37 21.37 -11.00 -28.32
C ASP A 37 20.80 -9.54 -28.29
N PRO A 38 21.57 -8.48 -28.63
CA PRO A 38 21.21 -7.07 -28.32
C PRO A 38 20.15 -6.40 -29.22
N LEU A 39 19.43 -5.44 -28.64
CA LEU A 39 18.34 -4.64 -29.24
C LEU A 39 18.75 -3.22 -29.71
N PRO A 40 17.92 -2.51 -30.51
CA PRO A 40 18.24 -1.18 -31.03
C PRO A 40 18.32 -0.07 -29.96
N THR A 41 19.11 0.96 -30.26
CA THR A 41 19.65 1.93 -29.29
C THR A 41 18.58 2.79 -28.59
N ILE A 42 18.30 2.48 -27.32
CA ILE A 42 17.47 3.31 -26.44
C ILE A 42 18.26 4.54 -25.98
N ASN A 43 17.65 5.73 -26.03
CA ASN A 43 18.29 7.01 -25.65
C ASN A 43 18.25 7.24 -24.12
N LEU A 44 18.91 6.34 -23.39
CA LEU A 44 19.11 6.45 -21.95
C LEU A 44 20.12 7.58 -21.65
N GLN A 45 19.81 8.41 -20.65
CA GLN A 45 20.85 9.08 -19.87
C GLN A 45 20.89 8.36 -18.53
N GLU A 46 22.02 7.76 -18.22
CA GLU A 46 22.24 7.14 -16.92
C GLU A 46 22.55 8.25 -15.90
N THR A 47 21.76 8.32 -14.84
CA THR A 47 22.37 8.49 -13.51
C THR A 47 22.78 7.09 -13.05
N ASP A 48 23.86 6.95 -12.27
CA ASP A 48 24.37 5.63 -11.86
C ASP A 48 23.36 4.73 -11.11
N ARG A 49 22.21 5.30 -10.72
CA ARG A 49 21.21 4.72 -9.82
C ARG A 49 19.80 4.64 -10.44
N ILE A 50 19.40 5.61 -11.28
CA ILE A 50 18.05 5.68 -11.84
C ILE A 50 18.11 6.03 -13.33
N SER A 51 17.61 5.11 -14.16
CA SER A 51 17.32 5.33 -15.58
C SER A 51 15.89 5.83 -15.75
N ILE A 52 15.71 6.79 -16.66
CA ILE A 52 14.41 7.41 -16.95
C ILE A 52 14.11 7.28 -18.44
N PHE A 53 13.08 6.49 -18.77
CA PHE A 53 12.49 6.40 -20.10
C PHE A 53 11.31 7.38 -20.20
N ALA A 54 11.42 8.40 -21.05
CA ALA A 54 10.37 9.37 -21.31
C ALA A 54 10.50 9.98 -22.71
N GLU A 55 9.39 10.12 -23.44
CA GLU A 55 9.40 10.67 -24.81
C GLU A 55 9.57 12.20 -24.86
N LYS A 56 9.19 12.91 -23.79
CA LYS A 56 9.17 14.38 -23.76
C LYS A 56 9.98 14.85 -22.56
N ALA A 57 10.86 15.84 -22.75
CA ALA A 57 11.71 16.36 -21.67
C ALA A 57 10.90 16.80 -20.42
N GLY A 58 9.71 17.37 -20.60
CA GLY A 58 8.82 17.71 -19.47
C GLY A 58 8.29 16.52 -18.67
N GLN A 59 8.23 15.32 -19.25
CA GLN A 59 7.97 14.07 -18.52
C GLN A 59 9.26 13.57 -17.85
N ARG A 60 10.42 13.65 -18.52
CA ARG A 60 11.73 13.26 -17.98
C ARG A 60 12.04 14.02 -16.67
N ASN A 61 12.02 15.36 -16.73
CA ASN A 61 12.27 16.25 -15.60
C ASN A 61 11.25 16.12 -14.45
N TYR A 62 10.10 15.49 -14.71
CA TYR A 62 9.14 15.11 -13.66
C TYR A 62 9.50 13.77 -13.03
N ALA A 63 9.79 12.76 -13.85
CA ALA A 63 10.15 11.41 -13.41
C ALA A 63 11.45 11.37 -12.60
N GLU A 64 12.47 12.13 -13.03
CA GLU A 64 13.74 12.31 -12.32
C GLU A 64 13.47 12.80 -10.88
N ARG A 65 12.87 13.99 -10.77
CA ARG A 65 12.54 14.61 -9.47
C ARG A 65 11.57 13.81 -8.61
N PHE A 66 10.69 13.03 -9.24
CA PHE A 66 9.79 12.11 -8.55
C PHE A 66 10.59 10.96 -7.93
N ALA A 67 11.41 10.27 -8.73
CA ALA A 67 12.16 9.11 -8.33
C ALA A 67 13.30 9.44 -7.34
N GLU A 68 14.06 10.52 -7.56
CA GLU A 68 15.09 11.01 -6.63
C GLU A 68 14.54 11.15 -5.20
N SER A 69 13.41 11.83 -5.05
CA SER A 69 12.76 12.10 -3.76
C SER A 69 12.13 10.88 -3.07
N VAL A 70 12.08 9.74 -3.77
CA VAL A 70 11.69 8.44 -3.20
C VAL A 70 12.93 7.61 -2.89
N TYR A 71 13.93 7.64 -3.78
CA TYR A 71 15.22 6.99 -3.62
C TYR A 71 15.96 7.48 -2.36
N GLU A 72 15.92 8.78 -2.03
CA GLU A 72 16.50 9.31 -0.79
C GLU A 72 15.95 8.61 0.47
N ALA A 73 14.65 8.35 0.53
CA ALA A 73 14.01 7.68 1.67
C ALA A 73 14.21 6.15 1.65
N ALA A 74 14.17 5.53 0.47
CA ALA A 74 14.48 4.10 0.34
C ALA A 74 15.94 3.81 0.74
N TYR A 75 16.88 4.67 0.33
CA TYR A 75 18.29 4.59 0.71
C TYR A 75 18.50 4.78 2.23
N ALA A 76 17.77 5.72 2.86
CA ALA A 76 17.76 5.86 4.31
C ALA A 76 17.22 4.61 5.06
N THR A 77 16.50 3.74 4.35
CA THR A 77 15.94 2.49 4.91
C THR A 77 16.87 1.31 4.73
N THR A 78 17.34 1.07 3.50
CA THR A 78 18.19 -0.08 3.15
C THR A 78 19.67 0.12 3.50
N GLY A 79 20.11 1.37 3.70
CA GLY A 79 21.45 1.75 4.18
C GLY A 79 22.57 1.62 3.14
N GLU A 80 22.68 0.48 2.46
CA GLU A 80 23.75 0.22 1.50
C GLU A 80 23.37 0.62 0.06
N SER A 81 22.18 0.25 -0.40
CA SER A 81 21.71 0.53 -1.76
C SER A 81 20.19 0.44 -1.88
N ALA A 82 19.59 1.32 -2.67
CA ALA A 82 18.19 1.23 -3.10
C ALA A 82 18.07 0.67 -4.53
N GLY A 83 19.07 -0.11 -4.95
CA GLY A 83 19.18 -0.75 -6.27
C GLY A 83 19.49 0.21 -7.42
N LYS A 84 19.60 -0.36 -8.63
CA LYS A 84 19.38 0.39 -9.87
C LYS A 84 17.90 0.34 -10.23
N GLY A 85 17.32 1.47 -10.61
CA GLY A 85 15.91 1.58 -10.98
C GLY A 85 15.66 2.05 -12.40
N LEU A 86 14.52 1.65 -12.97
CA LEU A 86 14.00 2.20 -14.22
C LEU A 86 12.59 2.78 -14.02
N VAL A 87 12.40 4.05 -14.38
CA VAL A 87 11.08 4.68 -14.47
C VAL A 87 10.66 4.81 -15.93
N ILE A 88 9.52 4.23 -16.28
CA ILE A 88 8.90 4.34 -17.59
C ILE A 88 7.73 5.32 -17.50
N MET A 89 7.90 6.50 -18.09
CA MET A 89 6.83 7.50 -18.17
C MET A 89 5.81 7.12 -19.23
N GLY A 90 4.56 6.96 -18.78
CA GLY A 90 3.40 6.83 -19.67
C GLY A 90 3.00 8.15 -20.33
N ASN A 91 2.27 8.03 -21.44
CA ASN A 91 1.52 9.12 -22.07
C ASN A 91 -0.01 8.96 -21.83
N PHE A 92 -0.83 9.77 -22.50
CA PHE A 92 -2.30 9.81 -22.35
C PHE A 92 -3.04 8.98 -23.41
N ASP A 93 -2.37 8.77 -24.52
CA ASP A 93 -2.68 8.01 -25.74
C ASP A 93 -2.09 6.59 -25.69
N GLN A 94 -1.38 6.24 -24.61
CA GLN A 94 -0.83 4.92 -24.36
C GLN A 94 -1.68 4.22 -23.28
N PRO A 95 -1.99 2.91 -23.42
CA PRO A 95 -2.74 2.17 -22.42
C PRO A 95 -1.95 2.06 -21.11
N HIS A 96 -2.67 1.94 -19.99
CA HIS A 96 -2.05 1.53 -18.73
C HIS A 96 -1.55 0.09 -18.89
N PRO A 97 -0.37 -0.31 -18.36
CA PRO A 97 0.13 -1.68 -18.49
C PRO A 97 -0.87 -2.74 -18.06
N ILE A 98 -1.70 -2.43 -17.07
CA ILE A 98 -2.75 -3.34 -16.55
C ILE A 98 -3.89 -3.60 -17.55
N VAL A 99 -4.16 -2.69 -18.48
CA VAL A 99 -5.13 -2.91 -19.59
C VAL A 99 -4.54 -3.90 -20.60
N LEU A 100 -3.23 -3.84 -20.83
CA LEU A 100 -2.53 -4.80 -21.69
C LEU A 100 -2.48 -6.20 -21.07
N VAL A 101 -2.43 -6.32 -19.74
CA VAL A 101 -2.57 -7.62 -19.04
C VAL A 101 -3.94 -8.22 -19.31
N LYS A 102 -5.01 -7.44 -19.10
CA LYS A 102 -6.39 -7.87 -19.34
C LYS A 102 -6.56 -8.33 -20.80
N GLN A 103 -6.12 -7.53 -21.76
CA GLN A 103 -6.10 -7.90 -23.18
C GLN A 103 -5.31 -9.20 -23.46
N TYR A 104 -4.16 -9.42 -22.80
CA TYR A 104 -3.39 -10.65 -22.95
C TYR A 104 -4.15 -11.87 -22.41
N MET A 105 -4.83 -11.72 -21.27
CA MET A 105 -5.63 -12.80 -20.68
C MET A 105 -6.89 -13.12 -21.50
N ASP A 106 -7.61 -12.10 -21.98
CA ASP A 106 -8.75 -12.26 -22.89
C ASP A 106 -8.35 -13.07 -24.14
N ILE A 107 -7.11 -12.91 -24.62
CA ILE A 107 -6.54 -13.65 -25.77
C ILE A 107 -6.09 -15.07 -25.37
N ALA A 108 -5.53 -15.26 -24.18
CA ALA A 108 -5.12 -16.57 -23.69
C ALA A 108 -6.34 -17.48 -23.45
N ASP A 109 -7.36 -16.99 -22.75
CA ASP A 109 -8.59 -17.72 -22.43
C ASP A 109 -9.42 -18.04 -23.68
N SER A 110 -9.33 -17.22 -24.73
CA SER A 110 -10.01 -17.46 -26.01
C SER A 110 -9.25 -18.34 -27.01
N THR A 111 -7.99 -18.72 -26.71
CA THR A 111 -7.15 -19.49 -27.64
C THR A 111 -6.59 -20.76 -27.00
N GLU A 112 -7.25 -21.91 -27.26
CA GLU A 112 -6.82 -23.22 -26.77
C GLU A 112 -5.33 -23.48 -27.07
N GLY A 113 -4.51 -23.54 -26.01
CA GLY A 113 -3.08 -23.84 -26.10
C GLY A 113 -2.14 -22.62 -26.17
N LEU A 114 -2.65 -21.37 -26.12
CA LEU A 114 -1.80 -20.29 -25.62
C LEU A 114 -1.51 -20.51 -24.14
N VAL A 115 -0.28 -20.20 -23.76
CA VAL A 115 0.34 -20.88 -22.63
C VAL A 115 0.14 -20.07 -21.35
N ASN A 116 -0.95 -20.40 -20.66
CA ASN A 116 -1.05 -20.31 -19.20
C ASN A 116 0.05 -21.19 -18.57
N GLY A 117 1.28 -20.67 -18.55
CA GLY A 117 2.38 -21.29 -17.83
C GLY A 117 2.13 -21.15 -16.32
N PRO A 118 2.41 -22.16 -15.48
CA PRO A 118 2.17 -22.07 -14.04
C PRO A 118 2.85 -20.89 -13.35
N LEU A 119 3.95 -20.37 -13.92
CA LEU A 119 4.62 -19.15 -13.47
C LEU A 119 3.83 -17.88 -13.82
N PHE A 120 3.19 -17.82 -14.99
CA PHE A 120 2.33 -16.71 -15.38
C PHE A 120 1.01 -16.73 -14.60
N GLU A 121 0.38 -17.90 -14.42
CA GLU A 121 -0.83 -18.03 -13.58
C GLU A 121 -0.57 -17.71 -12.11
N SER A 122 0.54 -18.16 -11.53
CA SER A 122 0.85 -17.88 -10.11
C SER A 122 1.18 -16.41 -9.83
N ILE A 123 1.82 -15.72 -10.79
CA ILE A 123 2.15 -14.29 -10.68
C ILE A 123 0.92 -13.43 -11.04
N MET A 124 0.36 -13.63 -12.23
CA MET A 124 -0.71 -12.79 -12.75
C MET A 124 -2.08 -13.18 -12.22
N GLY A 125 -2.39 -14.47 -12.04
CA GLY A 125 -3.69 -14.92 -11.56
C GLY A 125 -4.03 -14.42 -10.16
N LYS A 126 -3.05 -14.38 -9.24
CA LYS A 126 -3.26 -13.73 -7.93
C LYS A 126 -3.47 -12.23 -8.09
N ALA A 127 -2.55 -11.54 -8.77
CA ALA A 127 -2.61 -10.09 -8.96
C ALA A 127 -3.93 -9.64 -9.63
N MET A 128 -4.40 -10.39 -10.61
CA MET A 128 -5.64 -10.14 -11.34
C MET A 128 -6.87 -10.44 -10.49
N LYS A 129 -6.91 -11.56 -9.76
CA LYS A 129 -8.00 -11.84 -8.82
C LYS A 129 -8.11 -10.79 -7.71
N ASP A 130 -6.97 -10.39 -7.12
CA ASP A 130 -6.88 -9.30 -6.14
C ASP A 130 -7.36 -7.95 -6.74
N TRP A 131 -7.24 -7.77 -8.07
CA TRP A 131 -7.68 -6.58 -8.80
C TRP A 131 -9.15 -6.65 -9.25
N GLU A 132 -9.67 -7.82 -9.60
CA GLU A 132 -11.09 -8.10 -9.89
C GLU A 132 -11.95 -7.95 -8.64
N GLU A 133 -11.50 -8.45 -7.49
CA GLU A 133 -12.17 -8.24 -6.21
C GLU A 133 -12.21 -6.75 -5.82
N ALA A 134 -11.13 -6.02 -6.10
CA ALA A 134 -11.08 -4.57 -5.92
C ALA A 134 -11.99 -3.80 -6.91
N ASP A 135 -12.07 -4.23 -8.17
CA ASP A 135 -12.98 -3.66 -9.17
C ASP A 135 -14.43 -3.90 -8.79
N GLN A 136 -14.82 -5.14 -8.47
CA GLN A 136 -16.18 -5.45 -8.07
C GLN A 136 -16.58 -4.67 -6.81
N SER A 137 -15.70 -4.58 -5.81
CA SER A 137 -15.90 -3.74 -4.63
C SER A 137 -16.12 -2.25 -4.98
N MET A 138 -15.34 -1.70 -5.92
CA MET A 138 -15.50 -0.32 -6.39
C MET A 138 -16.75 -0.10 -7.26
N GLN A 139 -17.15 -1.08 -8.06
CA GLN A 139 -18.39 -1.02 -8.84
C GLN A 139 -19.61 -1.05 -7.91
N ASP A 140 -19.62 -1.91 -6.88
CA ASP A 140 -20.69 -1.96 -5.90
C ASP A 140 -20.76 -0.68 -5.05
N GLU A 141 -19.68 -0.32 -4.33
CA GLU A 141 -19.65 0.86 -3.46
C GLU A 141 -19.88 2.17 -4.25
N ILE A 142 -19.04 2.46 -5.24
CA ILE A 142 -18.97 3.79 -5.88
C ILE A 142 -19.44 3.82 -7.34
N GLY A 143 -19.71 2.67 -7.96
CA GLY A 143 -20.28 2.59 -9.32
C GLY A 143 -19.26 2.97 -10.39
N MET A 144 -18.01 2.58 -10.18
CA MET A 144 -16.86 2.96 -10.99
C MET A 144 -16.01 1.74 -11.30
N ASP A 145 -15.84 1.49 -12.59
CA ASP A 145 -14.82 0.60 -13.14
C ASP A 145 -13.41 1.10 -12.75
N ILE A 146 -12.60 0.17 -12.24
CA ILE A 146 -11.24 0.40 -11.75
C ILE A 146 -10.28 0.89 -12.83
N GLU A 147 -10.53 0.61 -14.11
CA GLU A 147 -9.72 1.13 -15.23
C GLU A 147 -9.75 2.67 -15.24
N SER A 148 -10.87 3.29 -14.89
CA SER A 148 -10.99 4.77 -14.74
C SER A 148 -10.03 5.36 -13.71
N ILE A 149 -9.47 4.51 -12.85
CA ILE A 149 -8.64 4.84 -11.70
C ILE A 149 -7.20 4.35 -11.87
N ALA A 150 -6.97 3.20 -12.53
CA ALA A 150 -5.65 2.66 -12.83
C ALA A 150 -4.73 3.70 -13.49
N TYR A 151 -5.26 4.52 -14.41
CA TYR A 151 -4.51 5.58 -15.09
C TYR A 151 -3.82 6.62 -14.18
N VAL A 152 -4.10 6.70 -12.86
CA VAL A 152 -3.40 7.64 -11.95
C VAL A 152 -2.38 6.97 -11.04
N ILE A 153 -2.43 5.64 -10.91
CA ILE A 153 -1.67 4.82 -9.96
C ILE A 153 -0.38 4.34 -10.65
N PRO A 154 0.82 4.46 -10.03
CA PRO A 154 2.04 3.88 -10.59
C PRO A 154 2.04 2.37 -10.39
N MET A 155 2.50 1.62 -11.40
CA MET A 155 2.48 0.17 -11.37
C MET A 155 3.92 -0.38 -11.40
N PRO A 156 4.38 -1.14 -10.39
CA PRO A 156 5.63 -1.88 -10.51
C PRO A 156 5.54 -2.86 -11.67
N LEU A 157 6.48 -2.77 -12.62
CA LEU A 157 6.54 -3.64 -13.77
C LEU A 157 7.47 -4.81 -13.46
N GLN A 158 6.88 -5.90 -12.97
CA GLN A 158 7.56 -7.18 -12.92
C GLN A 158 8.02 -7.62 -14.32
N PRO A 159 9.03 -8.50 -14.45
CA PRO A 159 9.67 -8.75 -15.75
C PRO A 159 8.72 -9.19 -16.87
N ALA A 160 7.68 -9.97 -16.57
CA ALA A 160 6.64 -10.36 -17.53
C ALA A 160 5.76 -9.17 -17.96
N LEU A 161 5.29 -8.36 -17.01
CA LEU A 161 4.52 -7.13 -17.24
C LEU A 161 5.29 -6.12 -18.09
N LEU A 162 6.58 -5.93 -17.77
CA LEU A 162 7.48 -5.08 -18.52
C LEU A 162 7.55 -5.51 -19.99
N ASN A 163 7.64 -6.81 -20.25
CA ASN A 163 7.72 -7.35 -21.61
C ASN A 163 6.39 -7.27 -22.37
N LEU A 164 5.24 -7.49 -21.73
CA LEU A 164 3.94 -7.22 -22.36
C LEU A 164 3.82 -5.75 -22.77
N TYR A 165 4.21 -4.83 -21.89
CA TYR A 165 4.20 -3.39 -22.15
C TYR A 165 5.20 -2.97 -23.24
N LEU A 166 6.40 -3.55 -23.26
CA LEU A 166 7.42 -3.27 -24.29
C LEU A 166 7.03 -3.86 -25.65
N ALA A 167 6.50 -5.09 -25.71
CA ALA A 167 6.01 -5.68 -26.96
C ALA A 167 4.84 -4.87 -27.54
N ALA A 168 3.91 -4.40 -26.69
CA ALA A 168 2.87 -3.49 -27.16
C ALA A 168 3.42 -2.14 -27.65
N ARG A 169 4.53 -1.66 -27.04
CA ARG A 169 5.23 -0.45 -27.53
C ARG A 169 5.96 -0.68 -28.85
N GLU A 170 6.55 -1.86 -29.09
CA GLU A 170 7.14 -2.25 -30.38
C GLU A 170 6.11 -2.12 -31.51
N GLU A 171 4.87 -2.58 -31.26
CA GLU A 171 3.74 -2.48 -32.20
C GLU A 171 3.06 -1.10 -32.26
N GLY A 172 3.53 -0.12 -31.46
CA GLY A 172 2.98 1.23 -31.40
C GLY A 172 1.64 1.35 -30.65
N PHE A 173 1.27 0.35 -29.84
CA PHE A 173 -0.02 0.18 -29.18
C PHE A 173 -1.23 0.08 -30.13
N ASP A 174 -1.00 -0.40 -31.36
CA ASP A 174 -2.06 -0.77 -32.30
C ASP A 174 -2.79 -2.03 -31.82
N GLU A 175 -4.07 -1.92 -31.46
CA GLU A 175 -4.85 -2.97 -30.81
C GLU A 175 -4.82 -4.33 -31.55
N ALA A 176 -4.88 -4.30 -32.89
CA ALA A 176 -4.88 -5.50 -33.72
C ALA A 176 -3.50 -6.16 -33.76
N LYS A 177 -2.42 -5.37 -33.92
CA LYS A 177 -1.05 -5.90 -33.87
C LYS A 177 -0.67 -6.38 -32.47
N VAL A 178 -1.09 -5.68 -31.42
CA VAL A 178 -0.88 -6.12 -30.03
C VAL A 178 -1.55 -7.47 -29.82
N ALA A 179 -2.76 -7.69 -30.34
CA ALA A 179 -3.42 -8.98 -30.28
C ALA A 179 -2.71 -10.09 -31.09
N GLU A 180 -2.22 -9.79 -32.30
CA GLU A 180 -1.41 -10.72 -33.11
C GLU A 180 -0.07 -11.05 -32.42
N ARG A 181 0.57 -10.04 -31.81
CA ARG A 181 1.81 -10.16 -31.06
C ARG A 181 1.65 -10.98 -29.78
N TYR A 182 0.51 -10.84 -29.09
CA TYR A 182 0.18 -11.57 -27.88
C TYR A 182 -0.23 -13.02 -28.18
N SER A 183 -1.05 -13.26 -29.21
CA SER A 183 -1.39 -14.62 -29.68
C SER A 183 -0.20 -15.41 -30.28
N THR A 184 0.96 -14.78 -30.44
CA THR A 184 2.21 -15.43 -30.84
C THR A 184 3.30 -15.41 -29.75
N LEU A 185 3.04 -14.79 -28.59
CA LEU A 185 4.03 -14.61 -27.51
C LEU A 185 4.17 -15.89 -26.68
N LYS A 186 5.33 -16.57 -26.75
CA LYS A 186 5.62 -17.70 -25.86
C LYS A 186 6.09 -17.19 -24.49
N PRO A 187 5.68 -17.79 -23.34
CA PRO A 187 6.12 -17.36 -22.00
C PRO A 187 7.62 -17.46 -21.70
N MET A 188 8.43 -17.99 -22.62
CA MET A 188 9.90 -18.06 -22.52
C MET A 188 10.64 -17.20 -23.57
N GLU A 189 9.95 -16.55 -24.51
CA GLU A 189 10.55 -15.59 -25.46
C GLU A 189 10.55 -14.15 -24.92
N VAL A 190 10.53 -14.05 -23.60
CA VAL A 190 10.37 -12.82 -22.82
C VAL A 190 11.75 -12.20 -22.61
N ARG A 191 12.01 -11.05 -23.24
CA ARG A 191 13.35 -10.45 -23.36
C ARG A 191 13.74 -9.68 -22.10
N PHE A 192 14.36 -10.37 -21.14
CA PHE A 192 14.80 -9.75 -19.89
C PHE A 192 16.13 -9.00 -19.97
N GLY A 193 17.07 -9.43 -20.83
CA GLY A 193 18.51 -9.09 -20.75
C GLY A 193 18.87 -7.62 -20.53
N ASP A 194 18.31 -6.70 -21.32
CA ASP A 194 18.61 -5.25 -21.20
C ASP A 194 18.08 -4.62 -19.89
N PHE A 195 17.21 -5.33 -19.18
CA PHE A 195 16.51 -4.90 -17.98
C PHE A 195 16.89 -5.68 -16.70
N GLU A 196 17.60 -6.82 -16.81
CA GLU A 196 18.12 -7.57 -15.64
C GLU A 196 19.04 -6.72 -14.75
N GLN A 197 19.62 -5.65 -15.29
CA GLN A 197 20.43 -4.67 -14.57
C GLN A 197 19.65 -3.76 -13.60
N TYR A 198 18.31 -3.76 -13.65
CA TYR A 198 17.46 -2.97 -12.75
C TYR A 198 16.86 -3.87 -11.68
N GLY A 199 17.08 -3.55 -10.40
CA GLY A 199 16.44 -4.24 -9.28
C GLY A 199 14.93 -3.97 -9.22
N TRP A 200 14.50 -2.80 -9.69
CA TRP A 200 13.08 -2.43 -9.79
C TRP A 200 12.78 -1.64 -11.07
N VAL A 201 11.58 -1.85 -11.61
CA VAL A 201 11.05 -1.11 -12.76
C VAL A 201 9.64 -0.64 -12.43
N ILE A 202 9.30 0.60 -12.76
CA ILE A 202 7.97 1.16 -12.51
C ILE A 202 7.40 1.87 -13.73
N TYR A 203 6.13 1.64 -14.02
CA TYR A 203 5.34 2.50 -14.88
C TYR A 203 4.82 3.69 -14.08
N LEU A 204 5.16 4.90 -14.50
CA LEU A 204 4.69 6.14 -13.88
C LEU A 204 3.72 6.86 -14.85
N PRO A 205 2.40 6.86 -14.57
CA PRO A 205 1.43 7.52 -15.44
C PRO A 205 1.69 9.03 -15.55
N PRO A 206 1.17 9.71 -16.60
CA PRO A 206 1.31 11.15 -16.76
C PRO A 206 0.96 11.93 -15.48
N LYS A 207 1.76 12.94 -15.14
CA LYS A 207 1.49 13.83 -13.98
C LYS A 207 0.07 14.39 -13.96
N ASN A 208 -0.48 14.66 -15.14
CA ASN A 208 -1.81 15.23 -15.31
C ASN A 208 -2.92 14.15 -15.38
N ALA A 209 -2.64 12.86 -15.20
CA ALA A 209 -3.66 11.80 -15.29
C ALA A 209 -4.76 11.97 -14.23
N ILE A 210 -4.42 12.50 -13.06
CA ILE A 210 -5.35 12.89 -11.98
C ILE A 210 -6.43 13.85 -12.49
N ASP A 211 -6.09 14.75 -13.43
CA ASP A 211 -7.08 15.67 -14.03
C ASP A 211 -8.07 14.94 -14.96
N ARG A 212 -7.63 13.86 -15.63
CA ARG A 212 -8.48 13.00 -16.46
C ARG A 212 -9.41 12.17 -15.57
N ALA A 213 -8.88 11.44 -14.59
CA ALA A 213 -9.68 10.66 -13.65
C ALA A 213 -10.73 11.53 -12.93
N ILE A 214 -10.35 12.72 -12.41
CA ILE A 214 -11.34 13.65 -11.81
C ILE A 214 -12.40 14.10 -12.82
N LYS A 215 -12.03 14.35 -14.08
CA LYS A 215 -12.98 14.78 -15.12
C LYS A 215 -13.97 13.67 -15.51
N ASP A 216 -13.52 12.41 -15.52
CA ASP A 216 -14.26 11.28 -16.06
C ASP A 216 -15.06 10.55 -14.95
N VAL A 217 -14.52 10.44 -13.72
CA VAL A 217 -15.20 9.90 -12.53
C VAL A 217 -16.30 10.82 -12.00
N LEU A 218 -16.01 12.12 -11.83
CA LEU A 218 -16.91 13.04 -11.12
C LEU A 218 -18.32 13.16 -11.74
N PRO A 219 -18.51 13.17 -13.07
CA PRO A 219 -19.84 13.11 -13.69
C PRO A 219 -20.60 11.80 -13.39
N ASN A 220 -19.91 10.67 -13.29
CA ASN A 220 -20.52 9.37 -13.03
C ASN A 220 -21.03 9.29 -11.58
N VAL A 221 -20.22 9.70 -10.61
CA VAL A 221 -20.65 9.81 -9.19
C VAL A 221 -21.84 10.78 -9.06
N MET A 222 -21.78 11.95 -9.70
CA MET A 222 -22.91 12.92 -9.73
C MET A 222 -24.19 12.35 -10.37
N LYS A 223 -24.07 11.31 -11.21
CA LYS A 223 -25.19 10.62 -11.88
C LYS A 223 -25.74 9.48 -11.00
N LYS A 224 -24.88 8.66 -10.36
CA LYS A 224 -25.28 7.63 -9.35
C LYS A 224 -26.10 8.29 -8.24
N GLU A 225 -25.58 9.40 -7.70
CA GLU A 225 -26.19 10.21 -6.64
C GLU A 225 -27.35 11.12 -7.08
N LYS A 226 -27.84 10.96 -8.33
CA LYS A 226 -28.99 11.69 -8.90
C LYS A 226 -28.95 13.22 -8.65
N MET A 227 -27.76 13.81 -8.59
CA MET A 227 -27.58 15.14 -8.01
C MET A 227 -28.33 16.22 -8.81
N GLY A 228 -29.05 17.11 -8.12
CA GLY A 228 -29.63 18.32 -8.75
C GLY A 228 -28.55 19.30 -9.24
N PHE A 229 -28.91 20.21 -10.15
CA PHE A 229 -27.97 21.18 -10.76
C PHE A 229 -27.13 21.93 -9.72
N PHE A 230 -27.75 22.47 -8.67
CA PHE A 230 -27.05 23.18 -7.60
C PHE A 230 -26.06 22.31 -6.83
N LYS A 231 -26.42 21.04 -6.51
CA LYS A 231 -25.50 20.08 -5.87
C LYS A 231 -24.29 19.80 -6.78
N ARG A 232 -24.50 19.53 -8.08
CA ARG A 232 -23.39 19.32 -9.05
C ARG A 232 -22.48 20.54 -9.13
N SER A 233 -23.03 21.75 -9.20
CA SER A 233 -22.25 22.98 -9.25
C SER A 233 -21.46 23.24 -7.97
N MET A 234 -22.04 22.97 -6.79
CA MET A 234 -21.33 23.05 -5.51
C MET A 234 -20.20 22.03 -5.42
N VAL A 235 -20.44 20.77 -5.76
CA VAL A 235 -19.40 19.72 -5.73
C VAL A 235 -18.30 19.98 -6.77
N LYS A 236 -18.62 20.45 -7.99
CA LYS A 236 -17.59 20.89 -8.96
C LYS A 236 -16.77 22.07 -8.43
N GLY A 237 -17.40 23.04 -7.78
CA GLY A 237 -16.71 24.15 -7.12
C GLY A 237 -15.79 23.69 -5.99
N ALA A 238 -16.23 22.75 -5.16
CA ALA A 238 -15.44 22.15 -4.09
C ALA A 238 -14.23 21.40 -4.66
N VAL A 239 -14.44 20.49 -5.62
CA VAL A 239 -13.35 19.72 -6.28
C VAL A 239 -12.37 20.66 -6.97
N PHE A 240 -12.82 21.74 -7.62
CA PHE A 240 -11.91 22.73 -8.20
C PHE A 240 -11.07 23.45 -7.13
N THR A 241 -11.69 23.81 -6.00
CA THR A 241 -11.02 24.47 -4.86
C THR A 241 -9.99 23.56 -4.20
N PHE A 242 -10.32 22.29 -4.00
CA PHE A 242 -9.45 21.29 -3.36
C PHE A 242 -8.51 20.58 -4.36
N LYS A 243 -8.61 20.83 -5.67
CA LYS A 243 -7.77 20.20 -6.70
C LYS A 243 -6.25 20.26 -6.41
N PRO A 244 -5.68 21.35 -5.84
CA PRO A 244 -4.28 21.35 -5.42
C PRO A 244 -3.98 20.35 -4.30
N VAL A 245 -4.88 20.22 -3.31
CA VAL A 245 -4.77 19.27 -2.19
C VAL A 245 -4.89 17.83 -2.71
N ILE A 246 -5.87 17.55 -3.59
CA ILE A 246 -6.07 16.21 -4.17
C ILE A 246 -4.85 15.79 -4.99
N ARG A 247 -4.27 16.68 -5.82
CA ARG A 247 -3.04 16.39 -6.56
C ARG A 247 -1.83 16.16 -5.64
N ASP A 248 -1.70 16.94 -4.57
CA ASP A 248 -0.60 16.86 -3.60
C ASP A 248 -0.69 15.58 -2.73
N ALA A 249 -1.92 15.13 -2.43
CA ALA A 249 -2.21 13.84 -1.82
C ALA A 249 -1.89 12.66 -2.76
N MET A 250 -2.38 12.71 -4.00
CA MET A 250 -2.14 11.67 -5.00
C MET A 250 -0.66 11.56 -5.39
N GLU A 251 0.09 12.66 -5.41
CA GLU A 251 1.55 12.59 -5.55
C GLU A 251 2.19 11.85 -4.35
N GLY A 252 1.66 12.05 -3.14
CA GLY A 252 2.03 11.29 -1.94
C GLY A 252 1.82 9.78 -2.10
N VAL A 253 0.61 9.37 -2.52
CA VAL A 253 0.26 7.96 -2.80
C VAL A 253 1.12 7.37 -3.92
N ARG A 254 1.32 8.12 -5.01
CA ARG A 254 2.20 7.72 -6.12
C ARG A 254 3.63 7.48 -5.62
N LYS A 255 4.18 8.39 -4.81
CA LYS A 255 5.52 8.25 -4.23
C LYS A 255 5.62 7.06 -3.27
N SER A 256 4.61 6.80 -2.43
CA SER A 256 4.64 5.67 -1.48
C SER A 256 4.56 4.31 -2.15
N LEU A 257 3.85 4.19 -3.29
CA LEU A 257 3.84 2.96 -4.09
C LEU A 257 5.20 2.68 -4.76
N LEU A 258 5.92 3.72 -5.22
CA LEU A 258 7.32 3.55 -5.64
C LEU A 258 8.21 3.16 -4.46
N TYR A 259 8.08 3.83 -3.31
CA TYR A 259 8.86 3.55 -2.11
C TYR A 259 8.74 2.08 -1.68
N GLU A 260 7.52 1.59 -1.57
CA GLU A 260 7.18 0.18 -1.34
C GLU A 260 7.81 -0.76 -2.39
N SER A 261 7.68 -0.42 -3.67
CA SER A 261 8.24 -1.22 -4.77
C SER A 261 9.76 -1.34 -4.68
N ILE A 262 10.46 -0.30 -4.22
CA ILE A 262 11.91 -0.34 -3.99
C ILE A 262 12.23 -1.24 -2.79
N LEU A 263 11.52 -1.10 -1.67
CA LEU A 263 11.77 -1.94 -0.49
C LEU A 263 11.52 -3.43 -0.78
N LYS A 264 10.43 -3.78 -1.47
CA LYS A 264 10.10 -5.16 -1.86
C LYS A 264 11.12 -5.76 -2.85
N ALA A 265 11.92 -4.93 -3.52
CA ALA A 265 12.95 -5.35 -4.45
C ALA A 265 14.39 -5.33 -3.86
N THR A 266 14.64 -4.59 -2.78
CA THR A 266 16.01 -4.28 -2.32
C THR A 266 16.25 -4.35 -0.81
N SER A 267 15.25 -4.78 -0.02
CA SER A 267 15.38 -4.99 1.42
C SER A 267 15.04 -6.42 1.83
N ASP A 268 15.53 -6.82 3.00
CA ASP A 268 15.25 -8.08 3.70
C ASP A 268 14.04 -7.99 4.65
N LEU A 269 13.30 -6.87 4.59
CA LEU A 269 12.15 -6.59 5.45
C LEU A 269 10.92 -7.42 5.05
N GLY A 270 10.15 -7.88 6.06
CA GLY A 270 8.87 -8.54 5.83
C GLY A 270 7.80 -7.58 5.29
N GLU A 271 6.77 -8.12 4.63
CA GLU A 271 5.73 -7.30 3.98
C GLU A 271 5.07 -6.31 4.95
N GLU A 272 4.81 -6.71 6.19
CA GLU A 272 4.28 -5.82 7.24
C GLU A 272 5.23 -4.66 7.62
N ASP A 273 6.55 -4.89 7.65
CA ASP A 273 7.54 -3.84 7.93
C ASP A 273 7.54 -2.81 6.80
N ILE A 274 7.41 -3.28 5.56
CA ILE A 274 7.32 -2.43 4.37
C ILE A 274 6.01 -1.63 4.38
N GLU A 275 4.87 -2.22 4.74
CA GLU A 275 3.60 -1.50 4.85
C GLU A 275 3.61 -0.42 5.95
N GLU A 276 4.20 -0.71 7.13
CA GLU A 276 4.40 0.29 8.18
C GLU A 276 5.29 1.47 7.72
N LEU A 277 6.39 1.18 7.02
CA LEU A 277 7.30 2.20 6.49
C LEU A 277 6.65 3.03 5.36
N LYS A 278 5.90 2.37 4.46
CA LYS A 278 5.06 2.99 3.42
C LYS A 278 4.01 3.90 4.04
N GLY A 279 3.35 3.47 5.12
CA GLY A 279 2.41 4.26 5.90
C GLY A 279 3.04 5.51 6.51
N ALA A 280 4.20 5.38 7.15
CA ALA A 280 4.97 6.50 7.71
C ALA A 280 5.42 7.50 6.61
N TYR A 281 5.96 6.99 5.50
CA TYR A 281 6.38 7.80 4.36
C TYR A 281 5.21 8.55 3.72
N MET A 282 4.08 7.86 3.46
CA MET A 282 2.86 8.47 2.93
C MET A 282 2.27 9.52 3.88
N GLY A 283 2.14 9.21 5.18
CA GLY A 283 1.60 10.12 6.20
C GLY A 283 2.42 11.39 6.44
N ALA A 284 3.72 11.37 6.08
CA ALA A 284 4.58 12.55 6.06
C ALA A 284 4.42 13.39 4.78
N LEU A 285 4.03 12.77 3.66
CA LEU A 285 3.75 13.45 2.39
C LEU A 285 2.32 14.02 2.31
N MET A 286 1.35 13.45 3.03
CA MET A 286 -0.06 13.85 2.97
C MET A 286 -0.31 15.33 3.40
N PRO A 287 -1.19 16.08 2.68
CA PRO A 287 -1.43 17.49 2.96
C PRO A 287 -2.31 17.73 4.19
N ARG A 288 -1.72 18.28 5.26
CA ARG A 288 -2.41 18.64 6.52
C ARG A 288 -3.23 19.93 6.38
N GLY A 289 -4.28 19.90 5.58
CA GLY A 289 -5.25 21.00 5.37
C GLY A 289 -4.75 22.20 4.54
N ARG A 290 -3.44 22.30 4.25
CA ARG A 290 -2.86 23.29 3.32
C ARG A 290 -1.71 22.68 2.53
N VAL A 291 -1.62 22.99 1.24
CA VAL A 291 -0.46 22.65 0.41
C VAL A 291 0.68 23.63 0.76
N ILE A 292 1.62 23.18 1.60
CA ILE A 292 2.81 23.93 2.00
C ILE A 292 4.05 23.19 1.47
N PRO A 293 4.75 23.69 0.43
CA PRO A 293 5.80 22.93 -0.26
C PRO A 293 7.08 22.64 0.54
N ARG A 294 7.28 23.26 1.72
CA ARG A 294 8.59 23.26 2.39
C ARG A 294 8.87 21.99 3.19
N ASP A 295 10.00 21.36 2.85
CA ASP A 295 10.65 20.26 3.55
C ASP A 295 9.78 19.00 3.69
N LYS A 296 8.95 18.68 2.68
CA LYS A 296 8.19 17.41 2.65
C LYS A 296 9.13 16.19 2.64
N ASP A 297 10.09 16.17 1.73
CA ASP A 297 10.93 15.00 1.50
C ASP A 297 11.86 14.74 2.72
N LYS A 298 12.37 15.82 3.35
CA LYS A 298 13.07 15.72 4.65
C LYS A 298 12.18 15.26 5.82
N LYS A 299 10.87 15.49 5.76
CA LYS A 299 9.92 14.99 6.79
C LYS A 299 9.59 13.52 6.55
N SER A 300 9.48 13.08 5.31
CA SER A 300 9.22 11.67 4.98
C SER A 300 10.44 10.79 5.23
N VAL A 301 11.66 11.25 4.94
CA VAL A 301 12.90 10.61 5.42
C VAL A 301 12.88 10.47 6.95
N LYS A 302 12.62 11.54 7.71
CA LYS A 302 12.58 11.47 9.19
C LYS A 302 11.47 10.59 9.76
N ALA A 303 10.32 10.53 9.11
CA ALA A 303 9.23 9.63 9.51
C ALA A 303 9.61 8.15 9.26
N VAL A 304 10.28 7.88 8.16
CA VAL A 304 10.86 6.56 7.82
C VAL A 304 11.97 6.18 8.79
N GLU A 305 12.92 7.06 9.09
CA GLU A 305 14.00 6.83 10.07
C GLU A 305 13.44 6.47 11.46
N ALA A 306 12.41 7.21 11.92
CA ALA A 306 11.74 6.94 13.19
C ALA A 306 11.01 5.58 13.17
N LYS A 307 10.20 5.31 12.13
CA LYS A 307 9.47 4.04 12.01
C LYS A 307 10.42 2.84 11.86
N LEU A 308 11.56 3.00 11.19
CA LEU A 308 12.58 1.97 11.09
C LEU A 308 13.26 1.68 12.44
N ALA A 309 13.41 2.69 13.31
CA ALA A 309 13.88 2.49 14.67
C ALA A 309 12.85 1.73 15.53
N GLU A 310 11.56 2.06 15.40
CA GLU A 310 10.45 1.31 16.04
C GLU A 310 10.43 -0.15 15.56
N ILE A 311 10.56 -0.40 14.26
CA ILE A 311 10.62 -1.74 13.65
C ILE A 311 11.83 -2.52 14.17
N LYS A 312 13.03 -1.93 14.18
CA LYS A 312 14.23 -2.59 14.72
C LYS A 312 14.13 -2.86 16.22
N GLN A 313 13.44 -2.00 16.98
CA GLN A 313 13.12 -2.26 18.37
C GLN A 313 12.14 -3.44 18.52
N TYR A 314 11.11 -3.53 17.68
CA TYR A 314 10.18 -4.66 17.66
C TYR A 314 10.86 -5.98 17.26
N GLN A 315 11.63 -5.99 16.18
CA GLN A 315 12.40 -7.15 15.71
C GLN A 315 13.38 -7.70 16.78
N SER A 316 13.86 -6.85 17.70
CA SER A 316 14.71 -7.28 18.82
C SER A 316 13.97 -8.00 19.97
N ASN A 317 12.65 -7.89 20.04
CA ASN A 317 11.79 -8.53 21.04
C ASN A 317 10.35 -8.67 20.49
N PRO A 318 10.15 -9.51 19.44
CA PRO A 318 8.89 -9.61 18.73
C PRO A 318 7.77 -10.16 19.62
N TYR A 319 6.52 -9.98 19.21
CA TYR A 319 5.41 -10.69 19.83
C TYR A 319 5.45 -12.16 19.42
N VAL A 320 5.36 -13.05 20.40
CA VAL A 320 5.19 -14.49 20.21
C VAL A 320 3.90 -14.88 20.91
N ALA A 321 2.93 -15.39 20.15
CA ALA A 321 1.66 -15.84 20.69
C ALA A 321 1.88 -17.08 21.59
N PRO A 322 1.32 -17.12 22.81
CA PRO A 322 1.42 -18.29 23.67
C PRO A 322 0.83 -19.56 23.03
N THR A 323 1.56 -20.67 23.12
CA THR A 323 1.11 -21.99 22.63
C THR A 323 0.20 -22.69 23.63
N GLU A 324 0.45 -22.48 24.92
CA GLU A 324 -0.25 -23.11 26.04
C GLU A 324 -1.03 -22.05 26.84
N VAL A 325 -2.12 -22.49 27.48
CA VAL A 325 -2.96 -21.72 28.38
C VAL A 325 -3.34 -22.63 29.56
N LEU A 326 -3.61 -22.04 30.72
CA LEU A 326 -4.11 -22.76 31.89
C LEU A 326 -5.60 -23.09 31.71
N GLU A 327 -6.03 -24.26 32.21
CA GLU A 327 -7.45 -24.65 32.21
C GLU A 327 -8.24 -23.86 33.27
N ASP A 328 -7.64 -23.66 34.45
CA ASP A 328 -8.17 -22.86 35.55
C ASP A 328 -7.61 -21.44 35.57
N LEU A 329 -8.32 -20.52 36.23
CA LEU A 329 -7.89 -19.12 36.41
C LEU A 329 -7.09 -18.95 37.72
N PRO A 330 -5.98 -18.19 37.72
CA PRO A 330 -5.17 -17.93 38.92
C PRO A 330 -5.95 -17.28 40.07
N GLU A 331 -5.64 -17.64 41.33
CA GLU A 331 -6.24 -17.02 42.52
C GLU A 331 -6.03 -15.49 42.58
N THR A 332 -4.98 -14.99 41.92
CA THR A 332 -4.64 -13.56 41.80
C THR A 332 -5.66 -12.76 40.97
N ILE A 333 -6.53 -13.41 40.19
CA ILE A 333 -7.39 -12.77 39.17
C ILE A 333 -8.21 -11.59 39.68
N ALA A 334 -8.76 -11.66 40.90
CA ALA A 334 -9.56 -10.59 41.49
C ALA A 334 -8.76 -9.29 41.69
N SER A 335 -7.43 -9.38 41.84
CA SER A 335 -6.55 -8.21 41.93
C SER A 335 -6.40 -7.47 40.60
N LEU A 336 -6.65 -8.14 39.46
CA LEU A 336 -6.43 -7.65 38.10
C LEU A 336 -7.64 -6.87 37.53
N VAL A 337 -8.79 -6.96 38.19
CA VAL A 337 -10.03 -6.30 37.78
C VAL A 337 -9.95 -4.78 38.00
N GLY A 338 -10.21 -3.98 36.96
CA GLY A 338 -10.24 -2.53 37.07
C GLY A 338 -10.12 -1.76 35.75
N ASP A 339 -10.14 -0.44 35.86
CA ASP A 339 -9.80 0.50 34.78
C ASP A 339 -8.28 0.66 34.67
N TYR A 340 -7.75 0.54 33.46
CA TYR A 340 -6.36 0.81 33.11
C TYR A 340 -6.25 1.87 32.01
N ARG A 341 -5.15 2.62 32.01
CA ARG A 341 -4.81 3.64 31.01
C ARG A 341 -3.43 3.42 30.41
N GLY A 342 -3.35 3.43 29.09
CA GLY A 342 -2.11 3.58 28.34
C GLY A 342 -1.69 5.04 28.17
N LYS A 343 -0.52 5.26 27.56
CA LYS A 343 0.04 6.60 27.31
C LYS A 343 -0.66 7.38 26.18
N GLU A 344 -1.36 6.69 25.27
CA GLU A 344 -1.96 7.26 24.06
C GLU A 344 -3.50 7.25 24.13
N ASP A 345 -4.05 7.78 25.23
CA ASP A 345 -5.50 7.79 25.58
C ASP A 345 -6.21 6.42 25.63
N GLY A 346 -5.52 5.32 25.30
CA GLY A 346 -6.02 3.96 25.36
C GLY A 346 -6.58 3.61 26.74
N ARG A 347 -7.87 3.32 26.80
CA ARG A 347 -8.55 2.83 28.01
C ARG A 347 -8.84 1.34 27.83
N LEU A 348 -8.49 0.58 28.85
CA LEU A 348 -8.71 -0.85 28.95
C LEU A 348 -9.44 -1.12 30.26
N ASN A 349 -10.64 -1.67 30.19
CA ASN A 349 -11.35 -2.15 31.36
C ASN A 349 -11.18 -3.68 31.44
N VAL A 350 -10.73 -4.19 32.58
CA VAL A 350 -10.55 -5.63 32.86
C VAL A 350 -11.58 -6.03 33.91
N PHE A 351 -12.37 -7.07 33.63
CA PHE A 351 -13.51 -7.47 34.46
C PHE A 351 -13.75 -8.98 34.40
N ILE A 352 -14.54 -9.50 35.35
CA ILE A 352 -14.96 -10.90 35.40
C ILE A 352 -16.46 -10.98 35.07
N GLU A 353 -16.83 -11.91 34.20
CA GLU A 353 -18.21 -12.25 33.84
C GLU A 353 -18.28 -13.78 33.66
N ASP A 354 -19.31 -14.45 34.18
CA ASP A 354 -19.48 -15.92 34.18
C ASP A 354 -18.19 -16.72 34.51
N ASP A 355 -17.54 -16.34 35.62
CA ASP A 355 -16.27 -16.87 36.13
C ASP A 355 -15.11 -16.88 35.10
N GLN A 356 -15.14 -15.96 34.13
CA GLN A 356 -14.11 -15.77 33.11
C GLN A 356 -13.56 -14.34 33.11
N LEU A 357 -12.26 -14.19 32.81
CA LEU A 357 -11.64 -12.88 32.66
C LEU A 357 -11.93 -12.31 31.26
N PHE A 358 -12.31 -11.05 31.21
CA PHE A 358 -12.49 -10.28 29.97
C PHE A 358 -11.70 -8.99 30.02
N MET A 359 -11.29 -8.52 28.83
CA MET A 359 -10.82 -7.15 28.65
C MET A 359 -11.64 -6.43 27.59
N LYS A 360 -11.84 -5.12 27.78
CA LYS A 360 -12.55 -4.25 26.83
C LYS A 360 -11.76 -3.00 26.55
N GLU A 361 -11.31 -2.86 25.32
CA GLU A 361 -10.70 -1.63 24.79
C GLU A 361 -11.80 -0.61 24.44
N TYR A 362 -11.49 0.68 24.54
CA TYR A 362 -12.43 1.74 24.19
C TYR A 362 -12.94 1.60 22.73
N ASN A 363 -14.26 1.68 22.55
CA ASN A 363 -14.98 1.46 21.29
C ASN A 363 -14.73 0.10 20.61
N ARG A 364 -14.38 -0.94 21.38
CA ARG A 364 -14.38 -2.34 20.93
C ARG A 364 -15.31 -3.19 21.80
N ASP A 365 -15.66 -4.37 21.29
CA ASP A 365 -16.32 -5.39 22.08
C ASP A 365 -15.37 -5.99 23.13
N ALA A 366 -15.93 -6.70 24.12
CA ALA A 366 -15.12 -7.40 25.10
C ALA A 366 -14.52 -8.67 24.49
N VAL A 367 -13.27 -8.97 24.85
CA VAL A 367 -12.56 -10.18 24.40
C VAL A 367 -12.16 -10.98 25.63
N ARG A 368 -12.42 -12.30 25.59
CA ARG A 368 -12.03 -13.22 26.65
C ARG A 368 -10.51 -13.29 26.77
N LEU A 369 -10.02 -13.28 28.02
CA LEU A 369 -8.65 -13.54 28.38
C LEU A 369 -8.51 -14.96 28.95
N TRP A 370 -7.54 -15.69 28.41
CA TRP A 370 -7.09 -16.98 28.91
C TRP A 370 -5.79 -16.79 29.70
N ALA A 371 -5.68 -17.43 30.86
CA ALA A 371 -4.44 -17.39 31.64
C ALA A 371 -3.33 -18.20 30.95
N VAL A 372 -2.10 -17.72 31.06
CA VAL A 372 -0.87 -18.38 30.60
C VAL A 372 0.07 -18.58 31.80
N SER A 373 0.02 -17.66 32.77
CA SER A 373 0.57 -17.78 34.12
C SER A 373 -0.28 -16.95 35.10
N ASP A 374 0.14 -16.86 36.36
CA ASP A 374 -0.51 -16.04 37.40
C ASP A 374 -0.57 -14.52 37.09
N SER A 375 0.21 -14.08 36.10
CA SER A 375 0.34 -12.67 35.69
C SER A 375 0.22 -12.44 34.19
N LEU A 376 0.44 -13.45 33.34
CA LEU A 376 0.36 -13.36 31.89
C LEU A 376 -0.95 -13.97 31.38
N PHE A 377 -1.70 -13.22 30.59
CA PHE A 377 -2.93 -13.66 29.94
C PHE A 377 -2.86 -13.39 28.44
N THR A 378 -3.62 -14.14 27.63
CA THR A 378 -3.73 -13.96 26.17
C THR A 378 -5.19 -13.87 25.72
N THR A 379 -5.46 -13.16 24.63
CA THR A 379 -6.79 -13.13 24.03
C THR A 379 -7.15 -14.48 23.41
N GLU A 380 -8.46 -14.75 23.25
CA GLU A 380 -8.96 -15.98 22.61
C GLU A 380 -8.43 -16.20 21.17
N ASP A 381 -8.26 -15.12 20.40
CA ASP A 381 -7.63 -15.12 19.07
C ASP A 381 -6.08 -15.20 19.10
N ARG A 382 -5.50 -15.18 20.30
CA ARG A 382 -4.06 -15.13 20.63
C ARG A 382 -3.29 -13.98 19.96
N GLN A 383 -3.98 -12.96 19.47
CA GLN A 383 -3.37 -11.78 18.85
C GLN A 383 -2.80 -10.78 19.87
N LYS A 384 -3.14 -10.92 21.16
CA LYS A 384 -2.58 -10.09 22.24
C LYS A 384 -2.22 -10.91 23.47
N THR A 385 -1.26 -10.40 24.23
CA THR A 385 -1.06 -10.76 25.64
C THR A 385 -1.09 -9.54 26.54
N ILE A 386 -1.45 -9.74 27.80
CA ILE A 386 -1.39 -8.74 28.85
C ILE A 386 -0.62 -9.35 30.02
N GLU A 387 0.50 -8.71 30.36
CA GLU A 387 1.41 -9.12 31.44
C GLU A 387 1.26 -8.13 32.58
N PHE A 388 0.59 -8.53 33.67
CA PHE A 388 0.34 -7.68 34.83
C PHE A 388 1.52 -7.71 35.80
N VAL A 389 1.80 -6.57 36.44
CA VAL A 389 2.75 -6.47 37.56
C VAL A 389 1.94 -6.47 38.85
N VAL A 390 1.98 -7.61 39.55
CA VAL A 390 1.40 -7.83 40.88
C VAL A 390 2.51 -7.63 41.91
N GLU A 391 2.27 -6.78 42.90
CA GLU A 391 3.20 -6.50 44.00
C GLU A 391 3.06 -7.53 45.15
N ASP A 392 4.02 -7.53 46.09
CA ASP A 392 4.05 -8.45 47.24
C ASP A 392 2.80 -8.35 48.16
N ASP A 393 2.04 -7.26 48.06
CA ASP A 393 0.76 -7.07 48.78
C ASP A 393 -0.45 -7.68 48.05
N GLY A 394 -0.23 -8.31 46.89
CA GLY A 394 -1.27 -8.86 46.02
C GLY A 394 -1.99 -7.82 45.18
N SER A 395 -1.55 -6.55 45.16
CA SER A 395 -2.14 -5.51 44.31
C SER A 395 -1.48 -5.44 42.93
N CYS A 396 -2.31 -5.36 41.87
CA CYS A 396 -1.83 -4.97 40.55
C CYS A 396 -1.90 -3.44 40.40
N ARG A 397 -0.80 -2.80 39.96
CA ARG A 397 -0.76 -1.35 39.66
C ARG A 397 -0.41 -1.02 38.21
N GLU A 398 0.35 -1.87 37.52
CA GLU A 398 0.69 -1.67 36.10
C GLU A 398 0.72 -3.00 35.34
N GLY A 399 0.92 -2.92 34.04
CA GLY A 399 1.14 -4.07 33.16
C GLY A 399 1.64 -3.67 31.78
N THR A 400 1.92 -4.66 30.94
CA THR A 400 2.28 -4.46 29.53
C THR A 400 1.31 -5.21 28.64
N LEU A 401 0.53 -4.48 27.83
CA LEU A 401 -0.22 -5.04 26.71
C LEU A 401 0.75 -5.23 25.53
N ARG A 402 0.78 -6.43 24.95
CA ARG A 402 1.58 -6.80 23.77
C ARG A 402 0.68 -7.40 22.68
N GLY A 403 1.16 -7.33 21.44
CA GLY A 403 0.58 -8.00 20.26
C GLY A 403 1.49 -7.77 19.05
N PRO A 404 1.15 -8.25 17.84
CA PRO A 404 1.87 -7.90 16.62
C PRO A 404 2.02 -6.37 16.51
N ARG A 405 3.27 -5.89 16.51
CA ARG A 405 3.67 -4.47 16.49
C ARG A 405 3.15 -3.59 17.64
N LEU A 406 2.43 -4.18 18.60
CA LEU A 406 1.85 -3.49 19.75
C LEU A 406 2.68 -3.76 21.01
N ARG A 407 3.14 -2.70 21.68
CA ARG A 407 3.67 -2.78 23.05
C ARG A 407 3.33 -1.51 23.82
N MET A 408 2.43 -1.61 24.79
CA MET A 408 1.94 -0.49 25.58
C MET A 408 2.00 -0.80 27.07
N SER A 409 2.74 0.01 27.83
CA SER A 409 2.59 0.07 29.30
C SER A 409 1.22 0.61 29.64
N ILE A 410 0.50 -0.11 30.49
CA ILE A 410 -0.81 0.28 31.03
C ILE A 410 -0.70 0.44 32.54
N TYR A 411 -1.39 1.44 33.08
CA TYR A 411 -1.38 1.78 34.50
C TYR A 411 -2.80 1.72 35.03
N ARG A 412 -2.99 1.04 36.16
CA ARG A 412 -4.29 0.99 36.84
C ARG A 412 -4.69 2.39 37.28
N ARG A 413 -5.98 2.63 37.30
CA ARG A 413 -6.57 3.88 37.75
C ARG A 413 -7.14 3.72 39.17
N ASP A 414 -6.72 4.63 40.04
CA ASP A 414 -7.32 4.89 41.37
C ASP A 414 -8.76 5.44 41.27
#